data_AF-A0A317J0J4-F1
#
_entry.id   AF-A0A317J0J4-F1
#
_cell.length_a   1.000
_cell.length_b   1.000
_cell.length_c   1.000
_cell.angle_alpha   90.00
_cell.angle_beta   90.00
_cell.angle_gamma   90.00
#
_symmetry.space_group_name_H-M   'P 1'
#
loop_
_entity.id
_entity.type
_entity.pdbx_description
1 polymer ?
#
loop_
_entity_poly.entity_id
_entity_poly.type
_entity_poly.pdbx_seq_one_letter_code
_entity_poly.pdbx_strand_id
1 'polypeptide(L)'
;MFNEYYADVRDQGLLAEIKYLDSSADFFWVAPGYQNILTYDSVISIVKENANRFKSVDQHWDTLEVHALSPNLASYTGRITSDVTDQSGLSMKHVLVETGIVIKRENGWKLLSGQTTVVPEE
;
A
#
# COMPACT_ATOMS: atom_id res chain seq x y z
N MET A 1 9.80 7.51 -3.82
CA MET A 1 8.55 6.76 -3.97
C MET A 1 8.09 6.14 -2.65
N PHE A 2 8.67 5.06 -2.11
CA PHE A 2 8.15 4.40 -0.88
C PHE A 2 7.98 5.32 0.34
N ASN A 3 8.99 6.14 0.67
CA ASN A 3 8.86 7.09 1.79
C ASN A 3 7.87 8.23 1.48
N GLU A 4 7.79 8.66 0.22
CA GLU A 4 6.85 9.69 -0.21
C GLU A 4 5.41 9.16 -0.19
N TYR A 5 5.21 7.88 -0.50
CA TYR A 5 3.90 7.23 -0.46
C TYR A 5 3.30 7.31 0.93
N TYR A 6 4.02 6.82 1.95
CA TYR A 6 3.49 6.88 3.31
C TYR A 6 3.42 8.29 3.88
N ALA A 7 4.35 9.18 3.51
CA ALA A 7 4.23 10.59 3.87
C ALA A 7 2.97 11.23 3.27
N ASP A 8 2.68 10.98 1.99
CA ASP A 8 1.49 11.50 1.32
C ASP A 8 0.20 10.93 1.94
N VAL A 9 0.16 9.63 2.29
CA VAL A 9 -0.99 9.04 2.99
C VAL A 9 -1.20 9.65 4.38
N ARG A 10 -0.12 9.84 5.15
CA ARG A 10 -0.19 10.48 6.46
C ARG A 10 -0.71 11.92 6.37
N ASP A 11 -0.19 12.68 5.41
CA ASP A 11 -0.41 14.13 5.34
C ASP A 11 -1.69 14.50 4.56
N GLN A 12 -2.13 13.67 3.61
CA GLN A 12 -3.26 13.93 2.70
C GLN A 12 -4.39 12.91 2.82
N GLY A 13 -4.23 11.88 3.65
CA GLY A 13 -5.20 10.81 3.87
C GLY A 13 -5.11 9.68 2.85
N LEU A 14 -5.90 8.62 3.08
CA LEU A 14 -5.80 7.35 2.36
C LEU A 14 -5.98 7.47 0.84
N LEU A 15 -6.72 8.46 0.34
CA LEU A 15 -6.87 8.69 -1.10
C LEU A 15 -5.54 9.00 -1.81
N ALA A 16 -4.53 9.48 -1.09
CA ALA A 16 -3.21 9.74 -1.66
C ALA A 16 -2.53 8.47 -2.17
N GLU A 17 -2.90 7.29 -1.67
CA GLU A 17 -2.43 5.99 -2.16
C GLU A 17 -2.66 5.81 -3.66
N ILE A 18 -3.79 6.31 -4.18
CA ILE A 18 -4.18 6.16 -5.59
C ILE A 18 -3.10 6.67 -6.54
N LYS A 19 -2.36 7.72 -6.14
CA LYS A 19 -1.24 8.28 -6.91
C LYS A 19 -0.14 7.24 -7.15
N TYR A 20 0.01 6.25 -6.29
CA TYR A 20 1.10 5.28 -6.31
C TYR A 20 0.73 3.96 -7.00
N LEU A 21 -0.54 3.72 -7.29
CA LEU A 21 -1.01 2.50 -7.95
C LEU A 21 -0.84 2.60 -9.48
N ASP A 22 -0.40 1.51 -10.10
CA ASP A 22 -0.39 1.41 -11.56
C ASP A 22 -1.81 1.12 -12.08
N SER A 23 -2.29 1.91 -13.02
CA SER A 23 -3.66 1.77 -13.55
C SER A 23 -3.77 0.83 -14.75
N SER A 24 -2.75 -0.01 -15.00
CA SER A 24 -2.76 -0.95 -16.12
C SER A 24 -3.58 -2.20 -15.81
N ALA A 25 -3.90 -2.97 -16.86
CA ALA A 25 -4.56 -4.27 -16.70
C ALA A 25 -3.67 -5.33 -16.02
N ASP A 26 -2.36 -5.09 -15.95
CA ASP A 26 -1.41 -5.97 -15.27
C ASP A 26 -1.40 -5.75 -13.75
N PHE A 27 -2.09 -4.71 -13.26
CA PHE A 27 -2.15 -4.45 -11.83
C PHE A 27 -2.97 -5.50 -11.09
N PHE A 28 -2.41 -6.00 -9.98
CA PHE A 28 -3.17 -6.79 -9.03
C PHE A 28 -2.60 -6.71 -7.61
N TRP A 29 -3.45 -6.89 -6.61
CA TRP A 29 -3.03 -6.97 -5.22
C TRP A 29 -3.70 -8.12 -4.46
N VAL A 30 -2.95 -8.83 -3.63
CA VAL A 30 -3.52 -9.80 -2.68
C VAL A 30 -3.55 -9.16 -1.29
N ALA A 31 -4.73 -8.75 -0.85
CA ALA A 31 -4.91 -8.08 0.44
C ALA A 31 -5.25 -9.07 1.57
N PRO A 32 -4.93 -8.76 2.83
CA PRO A 32 -5.28 -9.60 3.97
C PRO A 32 -6.79 -9.87 4.05
N GLY A 33 -7.17 -11.13 4.23
CA GLY A 33 -8.58 -11.54 4.36
C GLY A 33 -9.35 -11.68 3.04
N TYR A 34 -8.76 -11.30 1.90
CA TYR A 34 -9.37 -11.50 0.59
C TYR A 34 -8.97 -12.86 0.00
N GLN A 35 -9.94 -13.59 -0.56
CA GLN A 35 -9.71 -14.89 -1.20
C GLN A 35 -9.31 -14.77 -2.68
N ASN A 36 -9.55 -13.61 -3.29
CA ASN A 36 -9.28 -13.33 -4.69
C ASN A 36 -8.30 -12.17 -4.83
N ILE A 37 -7.57 -12.15 -5.95
CA ILE A 37 -6.78 -10.99 -6.35
C ILE A 37 -7.69 -9.76 -6.55
N LEU A 38 -7.20 -8.60 -6.17
CA LEU A 38 -7.87 -7.32 -6.37
C LEU A 38 -7.28 -6.64 -7.61
N THR A 39 -8.15 -6.28 -8.56
CA THR A 39 -7.77 -5.43 -9.70
C THR A 39 -7.64 -3.97 -9.27
N TYR A 40 -7.11 -3.12 -10.14
CA TYR A 40 -6.98 -1.68 -9.88
C TYR A 40 -8.32 -1.06 -9.44
N ASP A 41 -9.38 -1.28 -10.21
CA ASP A 41 -10.71 -0.74 -9.90
C ASP A 41 -11.26 -1.24 -8.55
N SER A 42 -10.95 -2.48 -8.19
CA SER A 42 -11.35 -3.06 -6.89
C SER A 42 -10.59 -2.38 -5.74
N VAL A 43 -9.27 -2.21 -5.88
CA VAL A 43 -8.45 -1.51 -4.88
C VAL A 43 -8.90 -0.05 -4.74
N ILE A 44 -9.11 0.66 -5.85
CA ILE A 44 -9.59 2.06 -5.82
C ILE A 44 -10.92 2.17 -5.08
N SER A 45 -11.84 1.23 -5.32
CA SER A 45 -13.15 1.22 -4.65
C SER A 45 -13.00 1.02 -3.15
N ILE A 46 -12.16 0.09 -2.72
CA ILE A 46 -11.86 -0.19 -1.30
C ILE A 46 -11.17 1.01 -0.64
N VAL A 47 -10.18 1.62 -1.29
CA VAL A 47 -9.47 2.80 -0.80
C VAL A 47 -10.45 3.96 -0.58
N LYS A 48 -11.37 4.20 -1.52
CA LYS A 48 -12.39 5.24 -1.38
C LYS A 48 -13.38 4.96 -0.26
N GLU A 49 -13.80 3.71 -0.10
CA GLU A 49 -14.67 3.31 1.02
C GLU A 49 -13.97 3.53 2.37
N ASN A 50 -12.73 3.06 2.49
CA ASN A 50 -11.94 3.16 3.71
C ASN A 50 -11.53 4.60 4.06
N ALA A 51 -11.30 5.45 3.05
CA ALA A 51 -11.02 6.87 3.27
C ALA A 51 -12.14 7.60 4.01
N ASN A 52 -13.39 7.12 3.90
CA ASN A 52 -14.52 7.67 4.67
C ASN A 52 -14.62 7.09 6.09
N ARG A 53 -13.92 5.98 6.38
CA ARG A 53 -13.97 5.26 7.66
C ARG A 53 -12.80 5.59 8.57
N PHE A 54 -11.67 5.96 8.00
CA PHE A 54 -10.46 6.30 8.75
C PHE A 54 -10.27 7.81 8.83
N LYS A 55 -9.92 8.28 10.03
CA LYS A 55 -9.54 9.65 10.28
C LYS A 55 -8.07 9.89 9.94
N SER A 56 -7.21 8.92 10.25
CA SER A 56 -5.80 8.97 9.89
C SER A 56 -5.24 7.56 9.68
N VAL A 57 -4.25 7.47 8.79
CA VAL A 57 -3.44 6.29 8.56
C VAL A 57 -2.00 6.77 8.53
N ASP A 58 -1.18 6.29 9.45
CA ASP A 58 0.26 6.55 9.47
C ASP A 58 0.99 5.22 9.33
N GLN A 59 1.89 5.15 8.36
CA GLN A 59 2.61 3.94 8.00
C GLN A 59 4.09 4.24 7.90
N HIS A 60 4.91 3.29 8.34
CA HIS A 60 6.34 3.36 8.10
C HIS A 60 6.93 1.98 7.87
N TRP A 61 7.96 1.94 7.04
CA TRP A 61 8.79 0.76 6.88
C TRP A 61 9.64 0.58 8.14
N ASP A 62 9.54 -0.57 8.78
CA ASP A 62 10.52 -1.03 9.78
C ASP A 62 11.75 -1.57 9.07
N THR A 63 11.52 -2.27 7.96
CA THR A 63 12.53 -2.79 7.05
C THR A 63 12.03 -2.63 5.63
N LEU A 64 12.94 -2.37 4.70
CA LEU A 64 12.64 -2.29 3.28
C LEU A 64 13.84 -2.78 2.50
N GLU A 65 13.64 -3.83 1.71
CA GLU A 65 14.61 -4.34 0.75
C GLU A 65 14.06 -4.14 -0.66
N VAL A 66 14.91 -3.64 -1.56
CA VAL A 66 14.55 -3.35 -2.95
C VAL A 66 15.61 -3.95 -3.85
N HIS A 67 15.19 -4.75 -4.83
CA HIS A 67 16.05 -5.33 -5.84
C HIS A 67 15.66 -4.83 -7.23
N ALA A 68 16.59 -4.17 -7.90
CA ALA A 68 16.40 -3.78 -9.29
C ALA A 68 16.40 -5.04 -10.19
N LEU A 69 15.36 -5.17 -11.02
CA LEU A 69 15.24 -6.25 -12.00
C LEU A 69 15.60 -5.76 -13.40
N SER A 70 15.26 -4.50 -13.70
CA SER A 70 15.63 -3.80 -14.92
C SER A 70 15.61 -2.28 -14.66
N PRO A 71 15.96 -1.42 -15.64
CA PRO A 71 15.84 0.03 -15.48
C PRO A 71 14.44 0.54 -15.11
N ASN A 72 13.40 -0.26 -15.41
CA ASN A 72 12.00 0.13 -15.23
C ASN A 72 11.21 -0.81 -14.31
N LEU A 73 11.85 -1.82 -13.70
CA LEU A 73 11.19 -2.77 -12.80
C LEU A 73 12.08 -3.06 -11.58
N ALA A 74 11.47 -3.13 -10.41
CA ALA A 74 12.11 -3.59 -9.19
C ALA A 74 11.14 -4.43 -8.37
N SER A 75 11.65 -5.44 -7.66
CA SER A 75 10.91 -6.10 -6.59
C SER A 75 11.25 -5.47 -5.25
N TYR A 76 10.32 -5.51 -4.32
CA TYR A 76 10.57 -5.07 -2.95
C TYR A 76 9.87 -5.99 -1.96
N THR A 77 10.40 -6.02 -0.75
CA THR A 77 9.77 -6.65 0.40
C THR A 77 10.10 -5.84 1.65
N GLY A 78 9.18 -5.79 2.59
CA GLY A 78 9.41 -5.03 3.82
C GLY A 78 8.37 -5.29 4.88
N ARG A 79 8.77 -5.06 6.13
CA ARG A 79 7.88 -5.01 7.29
C ARG A 79 7.42 -3.58 7.50
N ILE A 80 6.12 -3.41 7.73
CA ILE A 80 5.45 -2.12 7.93
C ILE A 80 4.79 -2.13 9.29
N THR A 81 4.90 -1.02 10.00
CA THR A 81 4.02 -0.69 11.12
C THR A 81 3.00 0.32 10.65
N SER A 82 1.73 0.06 10.91
CA SER A 82 0.59 0.90 10.52
C SER A 82 -0.23 1.27 11.74
N ASP A 83 -0.30 2.57 12.04
CA ASP A 83 -1.16 3.14 13.07
C ASP A 83 -2.38 3.78 12.40
N VAL A 84 -3.56 3.24 12.67
CA VAL A 84 -4.83 3.66 12.04
C VAL A 84 -5.75 4.20 13.12
N THR A 85 -6.30 5.39 12.91
CA THR A 85 -7.35 5.94 13.77
C THR A 85 -8.64 6.08 12.97
N ASP A 86 -9.73 5.54 13.49
CA ASP A 86 -11.05 5.64 12.84
C ASP A 86 -11.76 6.98 13.13
N GLN A 87 -12.93 7.18 12.52
CA GLN A 87 -13.73 8.40 12.74
C GLN A 87 -14.28 8.54 14.17
N SER A 88 -14.34 7.46 14.95
CA SER A 88 -14.73 7.51 16.38
C SER A 88 -13.57 7.91 17.29
N GLY A 89 -12.34 7.90 16.78
CA GLY A 89 -11.12 8.15 17.53
C GLY A 89 -10.48 6.91 18.13
N LEU A 90 -10.96 5.71 17.77
CA LEU A 90 -10.32 4.46 18.15
C LEU A 90 -9.06 4.25 17.30
N SER A 91 -7.92 4.04 17.97
CA SER A 91 -6.64 3.75 17.32
C SER A 91 -6.33 2.25 17.38
N MET A 92 -5.87 1.72 16.25
CA MET A 92 -5.42 0.34 16.09
C MET A 92 -4.02 0.36 15.51
N LYS A 93 -3.18 -0.57 15.97
CA LYS A 93 -1.85 -0.81 15.43
C LYS A 93 -1.85 -2.14 14.69
N HIS A 94 -1.26 -2.15 13.50
CA HIS A 94 -1.06 -3.34 12.70
C HIS A 94 0.41 -3.47 12.31
N VAL A 95 0.91 -4.70 12.35
CA VAL A 95 2.19 -5.06 11.74
C VAL A 95 1.88 -5.83 10.47
N LEU A 96 2.46 -5.39 9.36
CA LEU A 96 2.24 -5.96 8.04
C LEU A 96 3.57 -6.38 7.42
N VAL A 97 3.52 -7.36 6.53
CA VAL A 97 4.58 -7.60 5.54
C VAL A 97 3.99 -7.36 4.16
N GLU A 98 4.70 -6.57 3.38
CA GLU A 98 4.35 -6.29 1.99
C GLU A 98 5.46 -6.80 1.07
N THR A 99 5.07 -7.41 -0.04
CA THR A 99 5.99 -7.85 -1.09
C THR A 99 5.37 -7.58 -2.44
N GLY A 100 6.13 -7.00 -3.36
CA GLY A 100 5.57 -6.64 -4.65
C GLY A 100 6.60 -6.23 -5.70
N ILE A 101 6.06 -5.81 -6.83
CA ILE A 101 6.77 -5.27 -7.99
C ILE A 101 6.36 -3.81 -8.15
N VAL A 102 7.35 -2.94 -8.37
CA VAL A 102 7.15 -1.57 -8.83
C VAL A 102 7.60 -1.42 -10.28
N ILE A 103 6.89 -0.60 -11.03
CA ILE A 103 7.16 -0.27 -12.43
C ILE A 103 7.38 1.23 -12.61
N LYS A 104 8.39 1.60 -13.40
CA LYS A 104 8.64 2.99 -13.76
C LYS A 104 7.75 3.40 -14.94
N ARG A 105 6.87 4.37 -14.71
CA ARG A 105 6.06 5.04 -15.73
C ARG A 105 6.57 6.46 -15.97
N GLU A 106 6.00 7.15 -16.96
CA GLU A 106 6.35 8.55 -17.25
C GLU A 106 6.12 9.47 -16.04
N ASN A 107 5.08 9.22 -15.27
CA ASN A 107 4.73 9.96 -14.05
C ASN A 107 5.33 9.38 -12.76
N GLY A 108 6.42 8.61 -12.89
CA GLY A 108 7.17 8.05 -11.76
C GLY A 108 6.96 6.56 -11.54
N TRP A 109 7.54 6.05 -10.45
CA TRP A 109 7.38 4.66 -10.05
C TRP A 109 5.96 4.42 -9.52
N LYS A 110 5.38 3.26 -9.86
CA LYS A 110 4.06 2.79 -9.43
C LYS A 110 4.13 1.38 -8.86
N LEU A 111 3.28 1.06 -7.88
CA LEU A 111 2.98 -0.28 -7.41
C LEU A 111 2.27 -1.01 -8.56
N LEU A 112 2.92 -2.01 -9.15
CA LEU A 112 2.38 -2.81 -10.24
C LEU A 112 1.59 -3.98 -9.66
N SER A 113 2.21 -4.76 -8.79
CA SER A 113 1.54 -5.89 -8.17
C SER A 113 2.16 -6.26 -6.86
N GLY A 114 1.42 -6.97 -6.02
CA GLY A 114 1.94 -7.35 -4.73
C GLY A 114 0.95 -8.06 -3.84
N GLN A 115 1.38 -8.28 -2.62
CA GLN A 115 0.60 -8.85 -1.56
C GLN A 115 0.96 -8.22 -0.23
N THR A 116 -0.05 -8.14 0.64
CA THR A 116 0.11 -7.71 2.02
C THR A 116 -0.41 -8.81 2.93
N THR A 117 0.31 -9.11 4.00
CA THR A 117 -0.11 -10.06 5.03
C THR A 117 -0.01 -9.40 6.40
N VAL A 118 -0.99 -9.66 7.27
CA VAL A 118 -0.93 -9.25 8.68
C VAL A 118 0.00 -10.19 9.43
N VAL A 119 0.96 -9.64 10.16
CA VAL A 119 1.79 -10.38 11.09
C VAL A 119 1.05 -10.49 12.42
N PRO A 120 0.78 -11.69 12.95
CA PRO A 120 0.16 -11.86 14.26
C PRO A 120 0.98 -11.20 15.36
N GLU A 121 0.31 -10.67 16.39
CA GLU A 121 0.97 -10.30 17.64
C GLU A 121 1.43 -11.58 18.37
N GLU A 122 2.67 -11.62 18.84
CA GLU A 122 3.21 -12.70 19.69
C GLU A 122 2.76 -12.56 21.15
#